data_AF-A0A8H4R740-F1
#
_entry.id   AF-A0A8H4R740-F1
#
_cell.length_a   1.000
_cell.length_b   1.000
_cell.length_c   1.000
_cell.angle_alpha   90.00
_cell.angle_beta   90.00
_cell.angle_gamma   90.00
#
_symmetry.space_group_name_H-M   'P 1'
#
loop_
_entity.id
_entity.type
_entity.pdbx_description
1 polymer ?
#
loop_
_entity_poly.entity_id
_entity_poly.type
_entity_poly.pdbx_seq_one_letter_code
_entity_poly.pdbx_strand_id
1 'polypeptide(L)'
;MFFSPTMMALTAPHLNNHFEILCLCSGEDPALRETRREELLKSATILGLKSPNDVTVLNDDRFADSMTVTWDHNLVAEILSRKFVASIDSSTPELSLDVLITFDNQGISSHDNHISLYHGALH
;
A
#
# COMPACT_ATOMS: atom_id res chain seq x y z
N MET A 1 6.72 6.16 -6.68
CA MET A 1 7.30 7.50 -6.88
C MET A 1 7.64 8.24 -5.58
N PHE A 2 6.94 8.12 -4.45
CA PHE A 2 7.40 8.79 -3.20
C PHE A 2 8.45 7.99 -2.41
N PHE A 3 8.26 6.67 -2.34
CA PHE A 3 9.09 5.79 -1.51
C PHE A 3 10.19 5.05 -2.29
N SER A 4 10.52 5.46 -3.53
CA SER A 4 11.49 4.74 -4.36
C SER A 4 12.87 4.63 -3.69
N PRO A 5 13.49 5.73 -3.18
CA PRO A 5 14.77 5.63 -2.49
C PRO A 5 14.71 4.75 -1.23
N THR A 6 13.63 4.88 -0.45
CA THR A 6 13.40 4.07 0.76
C THR A 6 13.29 2.58 0.42
N MET A 7 12.52 2.26 -0.61
CA MET A 7 12.34 0.89 -1.08
C MET A 7 13.67 0.30 -1.54
N MET A 8 14.40 0.99 -2.43
CA MET A 8 15.70 0.53 -2.91
C MET A 8 16.71 0.28 -1.77
N ALA A 9 16.69 1.14 -0.75
CA ALA A 9 17.54 0.97 0.42
C ALA A 9 17.13 -0.25 1.27
N LEU A 10 15.84 -0.41 1.53
CA LEU A 10 15.31 -1.49 2.36
C LEU A 10 15.30 -2.85 1.65
N THR A 11 15.25 -2.88 0.32
CA THR A 11 15.35 -4.10 -0.48
C THR A 11 16.79 -4.45 -0.86
N ALA A 12 17.79 -3.77 -0.30
CA ALA A 12 19.19 -4.10 -0.56
C ALA A 12 19.47 -5.58 -0.20
N PRO A 13 20.12 -6.38 -1.08
CA PRO A 13 20.20 -7.84 -0.92
C PRO A 13 20.78 -8.31 0.41
N HIS A 14 21.74 -7.57 0.97
CA HIS A 14 22.41 -7.90 2.22
C HIS A 14 21.53 -7.74 3.48
N LEU A 15 20.43 -6.98 3.40
CA LEU A 15 19.48 -6.83 4.50
C LEU A 15 18.54 -8.03 4.61
N ASN A 16 18.34 -8.75 3.50
CA ASN A 16 17.40 -9.86 3.39
C ASN A 16 15.98 -9.57 3.91
N ASN A 17 15.53 -8.32 3.85
CA ASN A 17 14.16 -7.96 4.18
C ASN A 17 13.17 -8.61 3.21
N HIS A 18 11.96 -8.86 3.69
CA HIS A 18 10.78 -9.06 2.87
C HIS A 18 10.04 -7.71 2.80
N PHE A 19 9.62 -7.33 1.61
CA PHE A 19 8.99 -6.04 1.37
C PHE A 19 7.76 -6.30 0.51
N GLU A 20 6.62 -5.72 0.88
CA GLU A 20 5.35 -5.83 0.16
C GLU A 20 4.83 -4.44 -0.21
N ILE A 21 4.07 -4.37 -1.30
CA ILE A 21 3.36 -3.16 -1.74
C ILE A 21 1.86 -3.46 -1.74
N LEU A 22 1.09 -2.64 -1.03
CA LEU A 22 -0.37 -2.64 -1.08
C LEU A 22 -0.86 -1.35 -1.74
N CYS A 23 -1.57 -1.47 -2.85
CA CYS A 23 -2.18 -0.36 -3.59
C CYS A 23 -3.70 -0.50 -3.54
N LEU A 24 -4.39 0.46 -2.92
CA LEU A 24 -5.85 0.37 -2.68
C LEU A 24 -6.71 0.70 -3.89
N CYS A 25 -6.16 1.41 -4.88
CA CYS A 25 -6.85 1.77 -6.10
C CYS A 25 -6.00 1.44 -7.34
N SER A 26 -6.64 1.12 -8.47
CA SER A 26 -5.98 0.81 -9.75
C SER A 26 -5.93 1.98 -10.72
N GLY A 27 -6.38 3.16 -10.29
CA GLY A 27 -6.45 4.37 -11.10
C GLY A 27 -7.88 4.77 -11.50
N GLU A 28 -8.07 6.06 -11.76
CA GLU A 28 -9.38 6.62 -12.13
C GLU A 28 -9.90 6.05 -13.46
N ASP A 29 -9.05 5.97 -14.48
CA ASP A 29 -9.42 5.58 -15.85
C ASP A 29 -9.51 4.05 -15.99
N PRO A 30 -10.73 3.47 -16.16
CA PRO A 30 -10.91 2.04 -16.30
C PRO A 30 -10.11 1.42 -17.45
N ALA A 31 -9.91 2.15 -18.54
CA ALA A 31 -9.17 1.66 -19.70
C ALA A 31 -7.67 1.47 -19.42
N LEU A 32 -7.14 2.17 -18.40
CA LEU A 32 -5.74 2.14 -18.03
C LEU A 32 -5.43 1.28 -16.80
N ARG A 33 -6.45 0.78 -16.08
CA ARG A 33 -6.25 0.06 -14.81
C ARG A 33 -5.31 -1.15 -14.94
N GLU A 34 -5.50 -1.97 -15.97
CA GLU A 34 -4.64 -3.15 -16.18
C GLU A 34 -3.24 -2.74 -16.60
N THR A 35 -3.11 -1.76 -17.49
CA THR A 35 -1.79 -1.21 -17.87
C THR A 35 -1.05 -0.66 -16.66
N ARG A 36 -1.71 0.13 -15.81
CA ARG A 36 -1.13 0.70 -14.58
C ARG A 36 -0.76 -0.39 -13.57
N ARG A 37 -1.56 -1.46 -13.47
CA ARG A 37 -1.22 -2.63 -12.64
C ARG A 37 0.07 -3.28 -13.12
N GLU A 38 0.20 -3.54 -14.43
CA GLU A 38 1.43 -4.09 -15.00
C GLU A 38 2.64 -3.17 -14.82
N GLU A 39 2.46 -1.86 -15.03
CA GLU A 39 3.48 -0.85 -14.82
C GLU A 39 3.98 -0.85 -13.38
N LEU A 40 3.07 -0.95 -12.39
CA LEU A 40 3.42 -1.03 -10.99
C LEU A 40 4.23 -2.29 -10.67
N LEU A 41 3.80 -3.46 -11.16
CA LEU A 41 4.51 -4.74 -10.96
C LEU A 41 5.94 -4.69 -11.53
N LYS A 42 6.08 -4.21 -12.76
CA LYS A 42 7.39 -4.07 -13.44
C LYS A 42 8.27 -3.06 -12.70
N SER A 43 7.72 -1.90 -12.33
CA SER A 43 8.44 -0.86 -11.60
C SER A 43 8.92 -1.35 -10.23
N ALA A 44 8.08 -2.08 -9.49
CA ALA A 44 8.44 -2.61 -8.18
C ALA A 44 9.62 -3.59 -8.27
N THR A 45 9.60 -4.47 -9.26
CA THR A 45 10.69 -5.41 -9.52
C THR A 45 12.00 -4.68 -9.87
N ILE A 46 11.93 -3.64 -10.72
CA ILE A 46 13.10 -2.81 -11.07
C ILE A 46 13.71 -2.13 -9.84
N LEU A 47 12.88 -1.71 -8.90
CA LEU A 47 13.30 -1.00 -7.69
C LEU A 47 13.77 -1.93 -6.54
N GLY A 48 13.80 -3.25 -6.77
CA GLY A 48 14.43 -4.21 -5.86
C GLY A 48 13.49 -5.21 -5.19
N LEU A 49 12.20 -5.21 -5.52
CA LEU A 49 11.27 -6.22 -5.01
C LEU A 49 11.65 -7.62 -5.55
N LYS A 50 11.69 -8.63 -4.67
CA LYS A 50 12.12 -10.00 -5.01
C LYS A 50 11.10 -10.73 -5.89
N SER A 51 9.81 -10.45 -5.71
CA SER A 51 8.73 -11.11 -6.43
C SER A 51 7.60 -10.13 -6.75
N PRO A 52 7.03 -10.18 -7.97
CA PRO A 52 5.82 -9.40 -8.29
C PRO A 52 4.60 -9.84 -7.46
N ASN A 53 4.62 -11.04 -6.87
CA ASN A 53 3.54 -11.51 -5.99
C ASN A 53 3.48 -10.74 -4.66
N ASP A 54 4.54 -10.02 -4.30
CA ASP A 54 4.59 -9.14 -3.13
C ASP A 54 3.90 -7.79 -3.41
N VAL A 55 3.28 -7.61 -4.58
CA VAL A 55 2.47 -6.44 -4.92
C VAL A 55 1.00 -6.83 -4.98
N THR A 56 0.20 -6.26 -4.10
CA THR A 56 -1.26 -6.38 -4.10
C THR A 56 -1.86 -5.08 -4.61
N VAL A 57 -2.63 -5.15 -5.70
CA VAL A 57 -3.44 -4.02 -6.20
C VAL A 57 -4.90 -4.41 -6.07
N LEU A 58 -5.65 -3.61 -5.31
CA LEU A 58 -7.09 -3.77 -5.15
C LEU A 58 -7.86 -3.12 -6.30
N ASN A 59 -9.04 -3.66 -6.56
CA ASN A 59 -10.01 -3.09 -7.49
C ASN A 59 -11.35 -3.08 -6.77
N ASP A 60 -11.51 -2.12 -5.87
CA ASP A 60 -12.67 -1.97 -5.00
C ASP A 60 -13.20 -0.54 -5.15
N ASP A 61 -14.46 -0.42 -5.57
CA ASP A 61 -15.10 0.88 -5.86
C ASP A 61 -15.21 1.78 -4.63
N ARG A 62 -15.04 1.23 -3.42
CA ARG A 62 -14.97 2.01 -2.17
C ARG A 62 -13.68 2.85 -2.06
N PHE A 63 -12.66 2.54 -2.86
CA PHE A 63 -11.39 3.27 -2.94
C PHE A 63 -11.21 3.92 -4.32
N ALA A 64 -12.15 4.78 -4.71
CA ALA A 64 -12.06 5.53 -5.95
C ALA A 64 -10.83 6.46 -5.96
N ASP A 65 -10.00 6.37 -6.99
CA ASP A 65 -8.90 7.30 -7.26
C ASP A 65 -9.47 8.68 -7.62
N SER A 66 -9.23 9.68 -6.77
CA SER A 66 -9.77 11.02 -6.94
C SER A 66 -9.06 12.04 -6.04
N MET A 67 -8.88 13.25 -6.57
CA MET A 67 -8.32 14.40 -5.84
C MET A 67 -9.22 14.90 -4.70
N THR A 68 -10.50 14.55 -4.68
CA THR A 68 -11.52 15.16 -3.79
C THR A 68 -12.35 14.15 -3.01
N VAL A 69 -12.10 12.85 -3.19
CA VAL A 69 -12.80 11.80 -2.45
C VAL A 69 -11.92 11.33 -1.30
N THR A 70 -12.36 11.63 -0.08
CA THR A 70 -11.79 11.02 1.13
C THR A 70 -12.29 9.59 1.26
N TRP A 71 -11.39 8.62 1.42
CA TRP A 71 -11.77 7.24 1.71
C TRP A 71 -12.10 7.07 3.20
N ASP A 72 -12.98 6.13 3.51
CA ASP A 72 -13.27 5.78 4.90
C ASP A 72 -12.04 5.12 5.54
N HIS A 73 -11.44 5.79 6.52
CA HIS A 73 -10.25 5.30 7.23
C HIS A 73 -10.51 3.97 7.94
N ASN A 74 -11.75 3.67 8.32
CA ASN A 74 -12.10 2.36 8.92
C ASN A 74 -11.99 1.24 7.88
N LEU A 75 -12.36 1.51 6.62
CA LEU A 75 -12.18 0.54 5.53
C LEU A 75 -10.70 0.34 5.21
N VAL A 76 -9.89 1.40 5.24
CA VAL A 76 -8.43 1.28 5.10
C VAL A 76 -7.86 0.40 6.22
N ALA A 77 -8.22 0.68 7.48
CA ALA A 77 -7.78 -0.09 8.64
C ALA A 77 -8.23 -1.56 8.55
N GLU A 78 -9.45 -1.83 8.10
CA GLU A 78 -9.97 -3.17 7.88
C GLU A 78 -9.18 -3.93 6.80
N ILE A 79 -8.81 -3.26 5.70
CA ILE A 79 -7.95 -3.85 4.66
C ILE A 79 -6.56 -4.17 5.22
N LEU A 80 -5.92 -3.24 5.93
CA LEU A 80 -4.61 -3.46 6.54
C LEU A 80 -4.66 -4.63 7.53
N SER A 81 -5.68 -4.66 8.39
CA SER A 81 -5.91 -5.74 9.35
C SER A 81 -6.07 -7.08 8.66
N ARG A 82 -6.93 -7.17 7.64
CA ARG A 82 -7.11 -8.42 6.88
C ARG A 82 -5.84 -8.92 6.19
N LYS A 83 -5.00 -8.00 5.70
CA LYS A 83 -3.80 -8.35 4.93
C LYS A 83 -2.65 -8.76 5.84
N PHE A 84 -2.54 -8.16 7.02
CA PHE A 84 -1.33 -8.23 7.84
C PHE A 84 -1.53 -8.70 9.28
N VAL A 85 -2.76 -8.93 9.74
CA VAL A 85 -3.01 -9.65 11.00
C VAL A 85 -3.02 -11.15 10.70
N ALA A 86 -2.03 -11.86 11.21
CA ALA A 86 -1.85 -13.30 11.04
C ALA A 86 -2.77 -14.11 11.97
N SER A 87 -3.08 -13.60 13.16
CA SER A 87 -3.97 -14.24 14.12
C SER A 87 -4.66 -13.23 15.04
N ILE A 88 -5.94 -13.47 15.31
CA ILE A 88 -6.79 -12.68 16.22
C ILE A 88 -7.05 -13.44 17.54
N ASP A 89 -6.58 -14.69 17.65
CA ASP A 89 -6.96 -15.61 18.73
C ASP A 89 -6.19 -15.37 20.05
N SER A 90 -5.31 -14.36 20.10
CA SER A 90 -4.59 -13.93 21.30
C SER A 90 -5.01 -12.53 21.75
N SER A 91 -4.83 -12.23 23.04
CA SER A 91 -5.05 -10.88 23.62
C SER A 91 -4.25 -9.76 22.95
N THR A 92 -3.32 -10.11 22.06
CA THR A 92 -2.55 -9.23 21.19
C THR A 92 -2.55 -9.84 19.79
N PRO A 93 -3.02 -9.13 18.75
CA PRO A 93 -2.96 -9.61 17.37
C PRO A 93 -1.52 -9.88 16.95
N GLU A 94 -1.27 -11.01 16.30
CA GLU A 94 0.03 -11.29 15.69
C GLU A 94 0.05 -10.63 14.31
N LEU A 95 1.02 -9.74 14.08
CA LEU A 95 1.21 -9.07 12.80
C LEU A 95 2.22 -9.82 11.94
N SER A 96 1.96 -9.91 10.65
CA SER A 96 2.89 -10.42 9.64
C SER A 96 3.83 -9.33 9.11
N LEU A 97 3.89 -8.16 9.75
CA LEU A 97 4.77 -7.04 9.38
C LEU A 97 5.43 -6.44 10.62
N ASP A 98 6.67 -5.97 10.45
CA ASP A 98 7.41 -5.22 11.47
C ASP A 98 7.26 -3.70 11.32
N VAL A 99 7.09 -3.22 10.07
CA VAL A 99 7.08 -1.79 9.73
C VAL A 99 6.05 -1.51 8.64
N LEU A 100 5.18 -0.52 8.87
CA LEU A 100 4.29 0.05 7.87
C LEU A 100 4.81 1.43 7.44
N ILE A 101 4.96 1.64 6.14
CA ILE A 101 5.37 2.93 5.55
C ILE A 101 4.20 3.48 4.75
N THR A 102 3.74 4.68 5.09
CA THR A 102 2.65 5.38 4.40
C THR A 102 2.92 6.88 4.39
N PHE A 103 1.99 7.66 3.84
CA PHE A 103 2.06 9.13 3.79
C PHE A 103 1.91 9.76 5.17
N ASP A 104 2.27 11.04 5.27
CA ASP A 104 2.00 11.84 6.47
C ASP A 104 0.55 12.32 6.54
N ASN A 105 0.21 13.07 7.60
CA ASN A 105 -1.13 13.60 7.83
C ASN A 105 -1.60 14.63 6.78
N GLN A 106 -0.73 15.06 5.88
CA GLN A 106 -1.05 15.98 4.78
C GLN A 106 -1.00 15.27 3.41
N GLY A 107 -0.75 13.96 3.39
CA GLY A 107 -0.67 13.15 2.18
C GLY A 107 0.53 13.48 1.29
N ILE A 108 1.49 14.29 1.77
CA ILE A 108 2.61 14.92 1.05
C ILE A 108 2.17 15.87 -0.09
N SER A 109 1.20 15.46 -0.91
CA SER A 109 0.69 16.16 -2.09
C SER A 109 -0.69 16.78 -1.90
N SER A 110 -1.21 16.80 -0.67
CA SER A 110 -2.59 17.24 -0.35
C SER A 110 -3.67 16.46 -1.11
N HIS A 111 -3.36 15.22 -1.50
CA HIS A 111 -4.30 14.34 -2.19
C HIS A 111 -5.13 13.56 -1.16
N ASP A 112 -6.46 13.62 -1.24
CA ASP A 112 -7.36 13.05 -0.22
C ASP A 112 -7.15 11.54 0.00
N ASN A 113 -6.92 10.78 -1.07
CA ASN A 113 -6.58 9.35 -0.96
C ASN A 113 -5.31 9.11 -0.12
N HIS A 114 -4.25 9.92 -0.26
CA HIS A 114 -3.03 9.78 0.55
C HIS A 114 -3.27 10.12 2.02
N ILE A 115 -4.06 11.16 2.29
CA ILE A 115 -4.46 11.54 3.66
C ILE A 115 -5.26 10.40 4.31
N SER A 116 -6.15 9.78 3.54
CA SER A 116 -6.95 8.64 4.01
C SER A 116 -6.07 7.44 4.41
N LEU A 117 -4.96 7.20 3.69
CA LEU A 117 -3.99 6.15 4.05
C LEU A 117 -3.30 6.43 5.39
N TYR A 118 -2.95 7.68 5.69
CA TYR A 118 -2.39 8.04 7.00
C TYR A 118 -3.38 7.75 8.13
N HIS A 119 -4.61 8.22 7.99
CA HIS A 119 -5.62 8.02 9.04
C HIS A 119 -5.97 6.56 9.24
N GLY A 120 -6.09 5.77 8.17
CA GLY A 120 -6.35 4.34 8.27
C GLY A 120 -5.22 3.53 8.91
N ALA A 121 -3.97 3.99 8.78
CA ALA A 121 -2.81 3.33 9.37
C ALA A 121 -2.61 3.59 10.88
N LEU A 122 -3.34 4.54 11.46
CA LEU A 122 -3.27 4.86 12.90
C LEU A 122 -4.22 4.02 13.77
N HIS A 123 -5.13 3.26 13.14
CA HIS A 123 -6.13 2.43 13.82
C HIS A 123 -5.59 1.03 14.10
#